data_AF-A0A7S2VH69-F1
#
_entry.id   AF-A0A7S2VH69-F1
#
_cell.length_a   1.000
_cell.length_b   1.000
_cell.length_c   1.000
_cell.angle_alpha   90.00
_cell.angle_beta   90.00
_cell.angle_gamma   90.00
#
_symmetry.space_group_name_H-M   'P 1'
#
loop_
_entity.id
_entity.type
_entity.pdbx_description
1 polymer ?
#
loop_
_entity_poly.entity_id
_entity_poly.type
_entity_poly.pdbx_seq_one_letter_code
_entity_poly.pdbx_strand_id
1 'polypeptide(L)'
;VLITMAEESLHERLSNPARPVFLLGDVPPGEGTPPHKCSEIANKFVSRSRMLAADGYIVYDIQDEPGRTDEKRPFPFRRVMDSSTHAALLANLSGRECLVYKCVADPNFEGWLENNKTIGHTAINLVGRASSEGKYEGPTISEAMNIVEAKEDVHFGCVCIAERHTLEAAQQR
;
A
#
# COMPACT_ATOMS: atom_id res chain seq x y z
N VAL A 1 -32.61 -11.19 19.65
CA VAL A 1 -31.19 -11.63 19.53
C VAL A 1 -30.56 -10.76 18.47
N LEU A 2 -29.87 -9.69 18.86
CA LEU A 2 -29.03 -8.93 17.95
C LEU A 2 -27.82 -9.82 17.69
N ILE A 3 -27.80 -10.51 16.54
CA ILE A 3 -26.58 -11.10 16.03
C ILE A 3 -25.71 -9.89 15.67
N THR A 4 -24.77 -9.54 16.54
CA THR A 4 -23.62 -8.72 16.15
C THR A 4 -22.87 -9.56 15.11
N MET A 5 -23.26 -9.42 13.84
CA MET A 5 -22.41 -9.86 12.75
C MET A 5 -21.08 -9.15 12.96
N ALA A 6 -20.00 -9.90 13.12
CA ALA A 6 -18.67 -9.32 13.08
C ALA A 6 -18.57 -8.48 11.80
N GLU A 7 -18.09 -7.25 11.91
CA GLU A 7 -17.91 -6.41 10.74
C GLU A 7 -16.89 -7.09 9.82
N GLU A 8 -17.30 -7.34 8.57
CA GLU A 8 -16.47 -8.02 7.56
C GLU A 8 -15.19 -7.23 7.32
N SER A 9 -14.04 -7.89 7.43
CA SER A 9 -12.73 -7.29 7.19
C SER A 9 -12.59 -6.78 5.76
N LEU A 10 -11.66 -5.87 5.52
CA LEU A 10 -11.37 -5.35 4.20
C LEU A 10 -10.89 -6.46 3.26
N HIS A 11 -10.12 -7.43 3.76
CA HIS A 11 -9.70 -8.57 2.97
C HIS A 11 -10.89 -9.42 2.49
N GLU A 12 -11.82 -9.75 3.38
CA GLU A 12 -13.03 -10.52 3.03
C GLU A 12 -13.86 -9.78 1.98
N ARG A 13 -14.04 -8.46 2.16
CA ARG A 13 -14.73 -7.60 1.18
C ARG A 13 -14.04 -7.60 -0.18
N LEU A 14 -12.71 -7.44 -0.22
CA LEU A 14 -11.93 -7.42 -1.46
C LEU A 14 -11.91 -8.78 -2.17
N SER A 15 -12.01 -9.87 -1.41
CA SER A 15 -11.98 -11.24 -1.94
C SER A 15 -13.34 -11.71 -2.45
N ASN A 16 -14.41 -10.95 -2.23
CA ASN A 16 -15.76 -11.29 -2.64
C ASN A 16 -16.10 -10.68 -4.02
N PRO A 17 -16.11 -11.47 -5.11
CA PRO A 17 -16.36 -10.94 -6.46
C PRO A 17 -17.82 -10.50 -6.68
N ALA A 18 -18.75 -10.86 -5.80
CA ALA A 18 -20.16 -10.49 -5.92
C ALA A 18 -20.47 -9.09 -5.35
N ARG A 19 -19.48 -8.43 -4.73
CA ARG A 19 -19.65 -7.16 -4.03
C ARG A 19 -18.66 -6.11 -4.57
N PRO A 20 -19.11 -4.88 -4.89
CA PRO A 20 -18.20 -3.79 -5.14
C PRO A 20 -17.57 -3.28 -3.82
N VAL A 21 -16.29 -2.93 -3.88
CA VAL A 21 -15.56 -2.28 -2.77
C VAL A 21 -15.07 -0.93 -3.25
N PHE A 22 -15.35 0.12 -2.47
CA PHE A 22 -14.98 1.49 -2.79
C PHE A 22 -13.83 1.96 -1.90
N LEU A 23 -12.64 2.09 -2.46
CA LEU A 23 -11.48 2.60 -1.74
C LEU A 23 -11.07 3.99 -2.24
N LEU A 24 -10.62 4.83 -1.31
CA LEU A 24 -10.01 6.12 -1.64
C LEU A 24 -8.49 6.05 -1.43
N GLY A 25 -7.72 6.42 -2.45
CA GLY A 25 -6.27 6.44 -2.38
C GLY A 25 -5.71 7.71 -1.72
N ASP A 26 -4.67 7.51 -0.92
CA ASP A 26 -3.89 8.58 -0.29
C ASP A 26 -2.38 8.29 -0.42
N VAL A 27 -1.61 9.34 -0.64
CA VAL A 27 -0.15 9.28 -0.60
C VAL A 27 0.30 9.92 0.71
N PRO A 28 1.12 9.25 1.53
CA PRO A 28 1.57 9.79 2.80
C PRO A 28 2.24 11.18 2.65
N PRO A 29 2.22 12.00 3.71
CA PRO A 29 2.98 13.25 3.74
C PRO A 29 4.46 13.04 3.40
N GLY A 30 5.12 14.06 2.87
CA GLY A 30 6.56 14.01 2.58
C GLY A 30 7.39 13.66 3.81
N GLU A 31 8.49 12.94 3.60
CA GLU A 31 9.45 12.61 4.66
C GLU A 31 9.91 13.88 5.39
N GLY A 32 10.03 13.81 6.72
CA GLY A 32 10.39 14.96 7.56
C GLY A 32 9.24 15.92 7.88
N THR A 33 8.02 15.68 7.38
CA THR A 33 6.83 16.43 7.82
C THR A 33 6.65 16.25 9.34
N PRO A 34 6.52 17.34 10.13
CA PRO A 34 6.37 17.22 11.58
C PRO A 34 5.14 16.41 11.99
N PRO A 35 5.19 15.61 13.08
CA PRO A 35 4.08 14.74 13.47
C PRO A 35 2.71 15.43 13.57
N HIS A 36 2.67 16.64 14.14
CA HIS A 36 1.42 17.42 14.24
C HIS A 36 0.83 17.77 12.86
N LYS A 37 1.68 18.02 11.85
CA LYS A 37 1.25 18.27 10.47
C LYS A 37 0.79 16.99 9.78
N CYS A 38 1.45 15.87 10.01
CA CYS A 38 0.98 14.57 9.52
C CYS A 38 -0.44 14.26 10.04
N SER A 39 -0.67 14.46 11.33
CA SER A 39 -2.00 14.33 11.94
C SER A 39 -3.02 15.33 11.36
N GLU A 40 -2.62 16.58 11.09
CA GLU A 40 -3.50 17.57 10.45
C GLU A 40 -3.90 17.14 9.03
N ILE A 41 -2.95 16.64 8.23
CA ILE A 41 -3.17 16.16 6.87
C ILE A 41 -4.10 14.94 6.89
N ALA A 42 -3.81 13.94 7.73
CA ALA A 42 -4.64 12.75 7.90
C ALA A 42 -6.08 13.10 8.31
N ASN A 43 -6.25 14.03 9.25
CA ASN A 43 -7.59 14.51 9.65
C ASN A 43 -8.35 15.18 8.50
N LYS A 44 -7.68 15.99 7.68
CA LYS A 44 -8.32 16.62 6.51
C LYS A 44 -8.75 15.58 5.48
N PHE A 45 -7.91 14.58 5.21
CA PHE A 45 -8.25 13.48 4.32
C PHE A 45 -9.49 12.72 4.81
N VAL A 46 -9.47 12.26 6.07
CA VAL A 46 -10.59 11.53 6.70
C VAL A 46 -11.86 12.37 6.75
N SER A 47 -11.75 13.67 7.06
CA SER A 47 -12.93 14.55 7.11
C SER A 47 -13.62 14.68 5.76
N ARG A 48 -12.85 14.73 4.66
CA ARG A 48 -13.38 14.77 3.29
C ARG A 48 -13.92 13.42 2.85
N SER A 49 -13.24 12.33 3.20
CA SER A 49 -13.65 10.98 2.81
C SER A 49 -14.95 10.53 3.50
N ARG A 50 -15.33 11.11 4.65
CA ARG A 50 -16.62 10.84 5.33
C ARG A 50 -17.85 11.14 4.48
N MET A 51 -17.74 12.06 3.51
CA MET A 51 -18.83 12.36 2.57
C MET A 51 -18.97 11.30 1.46
N LEU A 52 -17.99 10.41 1.34
CA LEU A 52 -17.96 9.33 0.36
C LEU A 52 -18.31 8.01 1.04
N ALA A 53 -18.99 7.13 0.31
CA ALA A 53 -19.26 5.76 0.74
C ALA A 53 -18.00 4.87 0.59
N ALA A 54 -16.89 5.30 1.20
CA ALA A 54 -15.63 4.56 1.15
C ALA A 54 -15.61 3.43 2.20
N ASP A 55 -15.32 2.22 1.73
CA ASP A 55 -15.14 1.00 2.52
C ASP A 55 -13.83 0.99 3.31
N GLY A 56 -12.85 1.78 2.88
CA GLY A 56 -11.50 1.86 3.43
C GLY A 56 -10.61 2.78 2.58
N TYR A 57 -9.31 2.73 2.84
CA TYR A 57 -8.34 3.58 2.13
C TYR A 57 -7.21 2.76 1.52
N ILE A 58 -6.67 3.22 0.40
CA ILE A 58 -5.38 2.75 -0.13
C ILE A 58 -4.31 3.71 0.36
N VAL A 59 -3.24 3.21 0.96
CA VAL A 59 -2.09 4.04 1.34
C VAL A 59 -0.90 3.60 0.53
N TYR A 60 -0.48 4.48 -0.39
CA TYR A 60 0.61 4.17 -1.32
C TYR A 60 1.97 4.19 -0.63
N ASP A 61 2.82 3.24 -1.02
CA ASP A 61 4.27 3.29 -0.80
C ASP A 61 4.93 3.73 -2.11
N ILE A 62 5.86 4.66 -2.02
CA ILE A 62 6.45 5.33 -3.17
C ILE A 62 7.95 5.06 -3.16
N GLN A 63 8.40 4.25 -4.13
CA GLN A 63 9.81 4.01 -4.37
C GLN A 63 10.40 5.03 -5.34
N ASP A 64 11.69 5.31 -5.18
CA ASP A 64 12.44 5.94 -6.25
C ASP A 64 12.61 4.90 -7.37
N GLU A 65 12.26 5.25 -8.59
CA GLU A 65 12.38 4.37 -9.77
C GLU A 65 13.58 4.80 -10.63
N PRO A 66 14.84 4.63 -10.17
CA PRO A 66 16.01 4.89 -11.01
C PRO A 66 16.04 3.86 -12.13
N GLY A 67 16.30 4.31 -13.36
CA GLY A 67 16.39 3.42 -14.54
C GLY A 67 15.08 3.18 -15.29
N ARG A 68 13.94 3.78 -14.89
CA ARG A 68 12.71 3.75 -15.71
C ARG A 68 12.83 4.58 -16.99
N THR A 69 13.72 5.57 -17.00
CA THR A 69 14.02 6.40 -18.15
C THR A 69 15.37 7.07 -17.98
N ASP A 70 16.09 7.22 -19.09
CA ASP A 70 17.31 8.04 -19.17
C ASP A 70 17.01 9.55 -19.20
N GLU A 71 15.73 9.93 -19.35
CA GLU A 71 15.33 11.32 -19.29
C GLU A 71 15.50 11.89 -17.88
N LYS A 72 16.23 13.01 -17.80
CA LYS A 72 16.46 13.71 -16.54
C LYS A 72 15.12 14.21 -15.99
N ARG A 73 14.76 13.75 -14.78
CA ARG A 73 13.53 14.22 -14.14
C ARG A 73 13.54 15.74 -13.96
N PRO A 74 12.44 16.44 -14.29
CA PRO A 74 12.32 17.87 -14.06
C PRO A 74 12.35 18.22 -12.56
N PHE A 75 11.95 17.27 -11.70
CA PHE A 75 11.98 17.42 -10.24
C PHE A 75 12.67 16.22 -9.59
N PRO A 76 13.45 16.44 -8.51
CA PRO A 76 14.05 15.35 -7.77
C PRO A 76 12.99 14.50 -7.09
N PHE A 77 13.30 13.21 -6.91
CA PHE A 77 12.48 12.32 -6.10
C PHE A 77 12.31 12.88 -4.69
N ARG A 78 11.11 12.72 -4.13
CA ARG A 78 10.81 13.07 -2.74
C ARG A 78 10.26 11.86 -2.05
N ARG A 79 10.93 11.46 -0.97
CA ARG A 79 10.45 10.41 -0.08
C ARG A 79 9.20 10.88 0.66
N VAL A 80 8.39 9.91 1.03
CA VAL A 80 7.19 10.09 1.85
C VAL A 80 7.38 9.35 3.16
N MET A 81 6.53 9.66 4.14
CA MET A 81 6.38 8.87 5.36
C MET A 81 6.07 7.41 5.03
N ASP A 82 6.54 6.49 5.89
CA ASP A 82 6.20 5.07 5.82
C ASP A 82 4.67 4.85 5.72
N SER A 83 4.28 4.03 4.74
CA SER A 83 2.87 3.77 4.41
C SER A 83 2.11 3.13 5.58
N SER A 84 2.74 2.21 6.30
CA SER A 84 2.14 1.51 7.46
C SER A 84 1.84 2.48 8.61
N THR A 85 2.78 3.39 8.90
CA THR A 85 2.65 4.44 9.91
C THR A 85 1.52 5.40 9.57
N HIS A 86 1.44 5.87 8.31
CA HIS A 86 0.38 6.78 7.90
C HIS A 86 -0.99 6.08 7.84
N ALA A 87 -1.04 4.83 7.39
CA ALA A 87 -2.24 4.00 7.42
C ALA A 87 -2.79 3.82 8.84
N ALA A 88 -1.91 3.67 9.84
CA ALA A 88 -2.32 3.59 11.24
C ALA A 88 -3.02 4.89 11.69
N LEU A 89 -2.53 6.06 11.26
CA LEU A 89 -3.20 7.34 11.54
C LEU A 89 -4.60 7.39 10.91
N LEU A 90 -4.72 7.00 9.64
CA LEU A 90 -6.01 6.99 8.94
C LEU A 90 -7.01 6.01 9.59
N ALA A 91 -6.56 4.81 9.94
CA ALA A 91 -7.38 3.80 10.60
C ALA A 91 -7.87 4.31 11.96
N ASN A 92 -6.98 4.84 12.80
CA ASN A 92 -7.34 5.39 14.11
C ASN A 92 -8.34 6.55 14.03
N LEU A 93 -8.23 7.42 13.01
CA LEU A 93 -9.11 8.59 12.86
C LEU A 93 -10.47 8.28 12.25
N SER A 94 -10.57 7.18 11.49
CA SER A 94 -11.76 6.86 10.71
C SER A 94 -12.51 5.62 11.19
N GLY A 95 -11.85 4.72 11.92
CA GLY A 95 -12.35 3.39 12.23
C GLY A 95 -12.36 2.43 11.03
N ARG A 96 -11.74 2.80 9.89
CA ARG A 96 -11.72 1.99 8.67
C ARG A 96 -10.34 1.40 8.42
N GLU A 97 -10.31 0.16 7.95
CA GLU A 97 -9.08 -0.52 7.54
C GLU A 97 -8.46 0.12 6.29
N CYS A 98 -7.16 -0.10 6.12
CA CYS A 98 -6.38 0.37 4.99
C CYS A 98 -5.79 -0.81 4.20
N LEU A 99 -5.78 -0.72 2.87
CA LEU A 99 -4.94 -1.52 1.99
C LEU A 99 -3.58 -0.84 1.89
N VAL A 100 -2.59 -1.40 2.58
CA VAL A 100 -1.26 -0.79 2.71
C VAL A 100 -0.37 -1.27 1.56
N TYR A 101 0.09 -0.36 0.71
CA TYR A 101 1.03 -0.72 -0.34
C TYR A 101 2.44 -0.89 0.25
N LYS A 102 3.21 -1.80 -0.36
CA LYS A 102 4.63 -1.97 -0.05
C LYS A 102 5.44 -2.26 -1.30
N CYS A 103 6.41 -1.41 -1.59
CA CYS A 103 7.48 -1.73 -2.54
C CYS A 103 8.40 -2.79 -1.92
N VAL A 104 8.54 -3.93 -2.60
CA VAL A 104 9.23 -5.11 -2.02
C VAL A 104 10.76 -5.01 -2.08
N ALA A 105 11.30 -4.10 -2.90
CA ALA A 105 12.72 -3.81 -2.98
C ALA A 105 13.18 -2.97 -1.77
N ASP A 106 13.04 -3.54 -0.58
CA ASP A 106 13.40 -2.97 0.71
C ASP A 106 14.22 -4.00 1.51
N PRO A 107 15.48 -3.71 1.89
CA PRO A 107 16.28 -4.62 2.71
C PRO A 107 15.65 -4.93 4.07
N ASN A 108 14.73 -4.10 4.56
CA ASN A 108 14.00 -4.30 5.81
C ASN A 108 12.55 -4.78 5.59
N PHE A 109 12.24 -5.41 4.45
CA PHE A 109 10.89 -5.88 4.13
C PHE A 109 10.26 -6.75 5.23
N GLU A 110 10.99 -7.71 5.79
CA GLU A 110 10.47 -8.57 6.87
C GLU A 110 10.22 -7.79 8.16
N GLY A 111 11.13 -6.88 8.53
CA GLY A 111 10.94 -6.01 9.70
C GLY A 111 9.74 -5.07 9.53
N TRP A 112 9.53 -4.56 8.32
CA TRP A 112 8.34 -3.79 7.97
C TRP A 112 7.07 -4.65 8.11
N LEU A 113 7.09 -5.90 7.63
CA LEU A 113 5.96 -6.82 7.73
C LEU A 113 5.58 -7.14 9.18
N GLU A 114 6.56 -7.41 10.04
CA GLU A 114 6.33 -7.64 11.47
C GLU A 114 5.76 -6.41 12.17
N ASN A 115 6.27 -5.22 11.85
CA ASN A 115 5.73 -3.96 12.36
C ASN A 115 4.30 -3.73 11.88
N ASN A 116 4.03 -3.96 10.58
CA ASN A 116 2.71 -3.83 9.97
C ASN A 116 1.68 -4.76 10.66
N LYS A 117 2.07 -6.01 10.94
CA LYS A 117 1.25 -6.95 11.72
C LYS A 117 1.04 -6.48 13.16
N THR A 118 2.07 -5.96 13.82
CA THR A 118 1.98 -5.44 15.19
C THR A 118 1.00 -4.26 15.30
N ILE A 119 0.95 -3.41 14.27
CA ILE A 119 -0.01 -2.31 14.15
C ILE A 119 -1.44 -2.82 13.91
N GLY A 120 -1.59 -4.03 13.37
CA GLY A 120 -2.88 -4.67 13.10
C GLY A 120 -3.35 -4.54 11.65
N HIS A 121 -2.47 -4.17 10.72
CA HIS A 121 -2.81 -4.15 9.29
C HIS A 121 -2.77 -5.55 8.71
N THR A 122 -3.89 -5.99 8.13
CA THR A 122 -4.06 -7.35 7.58
C THR A 122 -4.13 -7.39 6.05
N ALA A 123 -4.41 -6.26 5.39
CA ALA A 123 -4.54 -6.17 3.93
C ALA A 123 -3.37 -5.36 3.33
N ILE A 124 -2.55 -6.03 2.53
CA ILE A 124 -1.34 -5.45 1.91
C ILE A 124 -1.44 -5.52 0.39
N ASN A 125 -0.80 -4.60 -0.33
CA ASN A 125 -0.58 -4.72 -1.76
C ASN A 125 0.92 -4.65 -2.09
N LEU A 126 1.46 -5.76 -2.58
CA LEU A 126 2.88 -5.86 -2.92
C LEU A 126 3.15 -5.26 -4.30
N VAL A 127 4.19 -4.43 -4.36
CA VAL A 127 4.63 -3.75 -5.58
C VAL A 127 6.05 -4.20 -5.91
N GLY A 128 6.22 -4.75 -7.11
CA GLY A 128 7.52 -5.19 -7.61
C GLY A 128 8.50 -4.04 -7.88
N ARG A 129 9.70 -4.42 -8.30
CA ARG A 129 10.75 -3.49 -8.75
C ARG A 129 10.30 -2.73 -9.99
N ALA A 130 10.76 -1.49 -10.13
CA ALA A 130 10.44 -0.65 -11.28
C ALA A 130 11.01 -1.19 -12.61
N SER A 131 12.11 -1.94 -12.55
CA SER A 131 12.74 -2.61 -13.69
C SER A 131 13.24 -4.01 -13.28
N SER A 132 13.33 -4.90 -14.26
CA SER A 132 14.05 -6.18 -14.12
C SER A 132 15.56 -6.01 -14.11
N GLU A 133 16.05 -4.88 -14.62
CA GLU A 133 17.47 -4.54 -14.69
C GLU A 133 17.86 -3.65 -13.50
N GLY A 134 18.97 -3.98 -12.85
CA GLY A 134 19.52 -3.18 -11.75
C GLY A 134 19.88 -4.01 -10.52
N LYS A 135 20.55 -3.35 -9.58
CA LYS A 135 20.82 -3.90 -8.25
C LYS A 135 19.77 -3.35 -7.30
N TYR A 136 18.90 -4.23 -6.84
CA TYR A 136 17.90 -3.93 -5.83
C TYR A 136 18.25 -4.67 -4.55
N GLU A 137 18.15 -3.99 -3.43
CA GLU A 137 18.21 -4.61 -2.10
C GLU A 137 16.81 -5.11 -1.71
N GLY A 138 16.75 -6.14 -0.87
CA GLY A 138 15.49 -6.78 -0.49
C GLY A 138 14.96 -7.80 -1.49
N PRO A 139 13.80 -8.43 -1.18
CA PRO A 139 13.26 -9.54 -1.94
C PRO A 139 12.81 -9.14 -3.35
N THR A 140 12.71 -10.13 -4.23
CA THR A 140 11.90 -10.09 -5.44
C THR A 140 10.41 -10.16 -5.08
N ILE A 141 9.53 -9.86 -6.04
CA ILE A 141 8.08 -9.96 -5.80
C ILE A 141 7.67 -11.40 -5.41
N SER A 142 8.25 -12.43 -6.05
CA SER A 142 7.96 -13.82 -5.73
C SER A 142 8.43 -14.21 -4.33
N GLU A 143 9.61 -13.77 -3.91
CA GLU A 143 10.11 -14.01 -2.55
C GLU A 143 9.23 -13.29 -1.52
N ALA A 144 8.85 -12.04 -1.77
CA ALA A 144 7.95 -11.29 -0.89
C ALA A 144 6.57 -11.95 -0.76
N MET A 145 5.99 -12.46 -1.85
CA MET A 145 4.74 -13.22 -1.80
C MET A 145 4.89 -14.45 -0.90
N ASN A 146 5.92 -15.26 -1.08
CA ASN A 146 6.17 -16.44 -0.23
C ASN A 146 6.36 -16.08 1.25
N ILE A 147 7.06 -14.96 1.53
CA ILE A 147 7.25 -14.47 2.91
C ILE A 147 5.91 -14.10 3.55
N VAL A 148 5.03 -13.40 2.81
CA VAL A 148 3.71 -12.99 3.32
C VAL A 148 2.77 -14.18 3.43
N GLU A 149 2.76 -15.12 2.47
CA GLU A 149 1.96 -16.36 2.54
C GLU A 149 2.27 -17.21 3.78
N ALA A 150 3.52 -17.15 4.28
CA ALA A 150 3.92 -17.84 5.49
C ALA A 150 3.45 -17.16 6.79
N LYS A 151 2.82 -15.98 6.72
CA LYS A 151 2.27 -15.26 7.88
C LYS A 151 0.78 -15.51 8.01
N GLU A 152 0.37 -16.00 9.18
CA GLU A 152 -1.04 -16.05 9.54
C GLU A 152 -1.63 -14.63 9.65
N ASP A 153 -2.89 -14.50 9.22
CA ASP A 153 -3.72 -13.29 9.31
C ASP A 153 -3.22 -12.07 8.54
N VAL A 154 -2.37 -12.28 7.53
CA VAL A 154 -1.94 -11.25 6.59
C VAL A 154 -2.24 -11.70 5.16
N HIS A 155 -2.92 -10.85 4.41
CA HIS A 155 -3.33 -11.12 3.05
C HIS A 155 -2.73 -10.08 2.12
N PHE A 156 -2.38 -10.49 0.91
CA PHE A 156 -1.83 -9.58 -0.09
C PHE A 156 -2.54 -9.65 -1.43
N GLY A 157 -2.54 -8.51 -2.12
CA GLY A 157 -2.72 -8.41 -3.56
C GLY A 157 -1.43 -7.94 -4.24
N CYS A 158 -1.48 -7.85 -5.57
CA CYS A 158 -0.40 -7.36 -6.40
C CYS A 158 -0.93 -6.38 -7.46
N VAL A 159 -0.04 -5.56 -8.01
CA VAL A 159 -0.38 -4.65 -9.12
C VAL A 159 -0.52 -5.41 -10.43
N CYS A 160 -1.64 -5.21 -11.12
CA CYS A 160 -1.82 -5.61 -12.51
C CYS A 160 -1.76 -4.37 -13.42
N ILE A 161 -1.01 -4.47 -14.53
CA ILE A 161 -0.89 -3.39 -15.52
C ILE A 161 -1.41 -3.96 -16.85
N ALA A 162 -2.65 -3.61 -17.21
CA ALA A 162 -3.34 -4.19 -18.37
C ALA A 162 -2.60 -3.90 -19.68
N GLU A 163 -1.94 -2.75 -19.78
CA GLU A 163 -1.11 -2.35 -20.91
C GLU A 163 0.11 -3.26 -21.12
N ARG A 164 0.46 -4.10 -20.13
CA ARG A 164 1.62 -5.02 -20.15
C ARG A 164 1.21 -6.50 -20.12
N HIS A 165 0.01 -6.83 -20.60
CA HIS A 165 -0.50 -8.21 -20.57
C HIS A 165 0.25 -9.18 -21.51
N THR A 166 1.05 -8.68 -22.47
CA THR A 166 1.94 -9.50 -23.31
C THR A 166 3.41 -9.19 -23.05
N LEU A 167 4.30 -10.15 -23.36
CA LEU A 167 5.76 -9.95 -23.28
C LEU A 167 6.23 -8.80 -24.17
N GLU A 168 5.70 -8.70 -25.38
CA GLU A 168 6.03 -7.62 -26.32
C GLU A 168 5.64 -6.25 -25.75
N ALA A 169 4.43 -6.12 -25.19
CA ALA A 169 3.98 -4.87 -24.60
C ALA A 169 4.73 -4.52 -23.31
N ALA A 170 5.17 -5.53 -22.55
CA ALA A 170 6.01 -5.32 -21.36
C ALA A 170 7.43 -4.84 -21.71
N GLN A 171 7.98 -5.21 -22.88
CA GLN A 171 9.35 -4.88 -23.31
C GLN A 171 9.48 -3.52 -24.02
N GLN A 172 8.38 -2.90 -24.46
CA GLN A 172 8.40 -1.65 -25.23
C GLN A 172 8.68 -0.38 -24.40
N ARG A 173 9.02 -0.50 -23.12
CA ARG A 173 9.26 0.64 -22.21
C ARG A 173 10.42 0.41 -21.26
#